data_AF-A0A920BFF6-F1
#
_entry.id   AF-A0A920BFF6-F1
#
_cell.length_a   1.000
_cell.length_b   1.000
_cell.length_c   1.000
_cell.angle_alpha   90.00
_cell.angle_beta   90.00
_cell.angle_gamma   90.00
#
_symmetry.space_group_name_H-M   'P 1'
#
loop_
_entity.id
_entity.type
_entity.pdbx_description
1 polymer ?
#
loop_
_entity_poly.entity_id
_entity_poly.type
_entity_poly.pdbx_seq_one_letter_code
_entity_poly.pdbx_strand_id
1 'polypeptide(L)'
;MLKNLNPYLNADLLHVLRSMGHGDELILVDCNFPSDSVAAHTVSGKLIRMEGLNVPEVAEAILSVYPLDSFVPEPVFADGGGWKS
;
A
#
# COMPACT_ATOMS: atom_id res chain seq x y z
N MET A 1 -12.36 -0.10 -15.03
CA MET A 1 -13.00 -0.62 -13.79
C MET A 1 -13.36 -2.07 -13.98
N LEU A 2 -13.06 -2.90 -12.97
CA LEU A 2 -13.40 -4.33 -12.95
C LEU A 2 -14.58 -4.59 -12.02
N LYS A 3 -15.33 -5.67 -12.26
CA LYS A 3 -16.45 -6.07 -11.40
C LYS A 3 -15.92 -6.54 -10.04
N ASN A 4 -16.58 -6.14 -8.95
CA ASN A 4 -16.28 -6.53 -7.57
C ASN A 4 -14.88 -6.10 -7.07
N LEU A 5 -14.33 -5.03 -7.64
CA LEU A 5 -13.02 -4.51 -7.26
C LEU A 5 -13.11 -3.02 -6.96
N ASN A 6 -12.43 -2.56 -5.90
CA ASN A 6 -12.36 -1.14 -5.61
C ASN A 6 -11.74 -0.39 -6.82
N PRO A 7 -12.39 0.67 -7.33
CA PRO A 7 -11.95 1.37 -8.54
C PRO A 7 -10.60 2.06 -8.39
N TYR A 8 -10.12 2.32 -7.17
CA TYR A 8 -8.81 2.91 -6.90
C TYR A 8 -7.66 1.92 -7.06
N LEU A 9 -7.94 0.61 -7.13
CA LEU A 9 -6.95 -0.41 -7.42
C LEU A 9 -6.58 -0.41 -8.91
N ASN A 10 -5.54 0.35 -9.24
CA ASN A 10 -4.99 0.39 -10.59
C ASN A 10 -4.26 -0.92 -10.94
N ALA A 11 -3.90 -1.08 -12.23
CA ALA A 11 -3.31 -2.32 -12.73
C ALA A 11 -1.95 -2.65 -12.09
N ASP A 12 -1.10 -1.63 -11.85
CA ASP A 12 0.22 -1.82 -11.25
C ASP A 12 0.11 -2.24 -9.79
N LEU A 13 -0.80 -1.63 -9.02
CA LEU A 13 -1.06 -2.00 -7.64
C LEU A 13 -1.57 -3.43 -7.53
N LEU A 14 -2.54 -3.81 -8.36
CA LEU A 14 -3.06 -5.19 -8.38
C LEU A 14 -1.97 -6.20 -8.74
N HIS A 15 -1.09 -5.85 -9.68
CA HIS A 15 0.02 -6.72 -10.05
C HIS A 15 1.00 -6.89 -8.89
N VAL A 16 1.37 -5.81 -8.21
CA VAL A 16 2.24 -5.86 -7.02
C VAL A 16 1.59 -6.69 -5.92
N LEU A 17 0.37 -6.36 -5.51
CA LEU A 17 -0.35 -7.08 -4.44
C LEU A 17 -0.50 -8.58 -4.75
N ARG A 18 -0.73 -8.94 -6.02
CA ARG A 18 -0.88 -10.35 -6.42
C ARG A 18 0.44 -11.12 -6.44
N SER A 19 1.55 -10.41 -6.65
CA SER A 19 2.91 -10.97 -6.72
C SER A 19 3.55 -11.10 -5.34
N MET A 20 3.04 -10.39 -4.33
CA MET A 20 3.50 -10.49 -2.94
C MET A 20 3.25 -11.89 -2.37
N GLY A 21 4.26 -12.41 -1.69
CA GLY A 21 4.21 -13.64 -0.91
C GLY A 21 3.82 -13.41 0.54
N HIS A 22 3.77 -14.50 1.30
CA HIS A 22 3.55 -14.42 2.75
C HIS A 22 4.76 -13.77 3.42
N GLY A 23 4.52 -12.75 4.25
CA GLY A 23 5.56 -11.97 4.92
C GLY A 23 6.12 -10.81 4.10
N ASP A 24 5.68 -10.61 2.85
CA ASP A 24 6.02 -9.40 2.11
C ASP A 24 5.30 -8.18 2.70
N GLU A 25 6.02 -7.07 2.76
CA GLU A 25 5.53 -5.82 3.35
C GLU A 25 5.23 -4.77 2.28
N LEU A 26 4.20 -3.97 2.54
CA LEU A 26 3.82 -2.82 1.72
C LEU A 26 3.76 -1.58 2.60
N ILE A 27 4.35 -0.49 2.13
CA ILE A 27 4.29 0.80 2.81
C ILE A 27 3.31 1.74 2.08
N LEU A 28 2.46 2.42 2.85
CA LEU A 28 1.65 3.55 2.39
C LEU A 28 2.27 4.83 2.92
N VAL A 29 2.50 5.77 2.04
CA VAL A 29 3.29 6.96 2.33
C VAL A 29 2.60 8.21 1.78
N ASP A 30 2.85 9.34 2.44
CA ASP A 30 2.33 10.63 2.01
C ASP A 30 3.24 11.31 0.97
N CYS A 31 2.89 12.54 0.61
CA CYS A 31 3.68 13.34 -0.34
C CYS A 31 5.01 13.87 0.25
N ASN A 32 5.21 13.81 1.56
CA ASN A 32 6.43 14.28 2.22
C ASN A 32 7.50 13.18 2.29
N PHE A 33 7.10 11.92 2.20
CA PHE A 33 8.01 10.78 2.19
C PHE A 33 8.84 10.74 0.88
N PRO A 34 10.16 10.43 0.95
CA PRO A 34 11.03 10.34 -0.22
C PRO A 34 10.78 9.07 -1.05
N SER A 35 9.58 8.97 -1.62
CA SER A 35 9.06 7.77 -2.26
C SER A 35 9.86 7.33 -3.47
N ASP A 36 10.38 8.27 -4.27
CA ASP A 36 11.15 7.96 -5.47
C ASP A 36 12.47 7.24 -5.16
N SER A 37 13.21 7.66 -4.13
CA SER A 37 14.46 7.00 -3.75
C SER A 37 14.21 5.67 -3.05
N VAL A 38 13.23 5.62 -2.14
CA VAL A 38 12.92 4.39 -1.39
C VAL A 38 12.37 3.30 -2.31
N ALA A 39 11.51 3.64 -3.27
CA ALA A 39 10.95 2.67 -4.21
C ALA A 39 12.02 1.97 -5.07
N ALA A 40 13.14 2.63 -5.37
CA ALA A 40 14.26 2.01 -6.10
C ALA A 40 14.95 0.89 -5.29
N HIS A 41 14.74 0.85 -3.98
CA HIS A 41 15.30 -0.15 -3.07
C HIS A 41 14.29 -1.22 -2.63
N THR A 42 13.03 -1.16 -3.10
CA THR A 42 12.03 -2.19 -2.80
C THR A 42 12.13 -3.37 -3.79
N VAL A 43 11.47 -4.48 -3.45
CA VAL A 43 11.40 -5.67 -4.30
C VAL A 43 10.78 -5.35 -5.67
N SER A 44 9.77 -4.48 -5.71
CA SER A 44 9.12 -4.11 -6.97
C SER A 44 9.97 -3.16 -7.81
N GLY A 45 10.87 -2.38 -7.19
CA GLY A 45 11.62 -1.31 -7.85
C GLY A 45 10.73 -0.20 -8.43
N LYS A 46 9.42 -0.20 -8.12
CA LYS A 46 8.40 0.62 -8.76
C LYS A 46 7.66 1.46 -7.73
N LEU A 47 7.66 2.77 -7.97
CA LEU A 47 6.78 3.69 -7.25
C LEU A 47 5.38 3.63 -7.85
N ILE A 48 4.39 3.21 -7.07
CA ILE A 48 2.98 3.27 -7.44
C ILE A 48 2.42 4.60 -6.92
N ARG A 49 2.06 5.51 -7.83
CA ARG A 49 1.47 6.80 -7.47
C ARG A 49 -0.06 6.69 -7.43
N MET A 50 -0.65 7.19 -6.36
CA MET A 50 -2.10 7.30 -6.19
C MET A 50 -2.45 8.76 -5.88
N GLU A 51 -2.78 9.51 -6.92
CA GLU A 51 -3.05 10.94 -6.81
C GLU A 51 -4.52 11.20 -6.43
N GLY A 52 -4.76 12.24 -5.63
CA GLY A 52 -6.11 12.68 -5.28
C GLY A 52 -6.82 11.83 -4.22
N LEU A 53 -6.10 10.96 -3.53
CA LEU A 53 -6.62 10.10 -2.46
C LEU A 53 -5.85 10.35 -1.15
N ASN A 54 -6.53 10.19 -0.02
CA ASN A 54 -5.90 10.19 1.29
C ASN A 54 -5.51 8.77 1.72
N VAL A 55 -4.59 8.65 2.68
CA VAL A 55 -4.07 7.34 3.14
C VAL A 55 -5.19 6.38 3.58
N PRO A 56 -6.21 6.81 4.35
CA PRO A 56 -7.35 5.94 4.68
C PRO A 56 -8.07 5.34 3.47
N GLU A 57 -8.38 6.13 2.44
CA GLU A 57 -9.05 5.65 1.22
C GLU A 57 -8.22 4.59 0.48
N VAL A 58 -6.89 4.79 0.43
CA VAL A 58 -5.96 3.85 -0.18
C VAL A 58 -5.87 2.56 0.65
N ALA A 59 -5.77 2.70 1.97
CA ALA A 59 -5.72 1.56 2.89
C ALA A 59 -6.98 0.70 2.79
N GLU A 60 -8.18 1.31 2.75
CA GLU A 60 -9.43 0.60 2.57
C GLU A 60 -9.48 -0.15 1.22
N ALA A 61 -9.03 0.50 0.14
CA ALA A 61 -8.97 -0.14 -1.17
C ALA A 61 -8.05 -1.37 -1.16
N ILE A 62 -6.86 -1.27 -0.57
CA ILE A 62 -5.89 -2.37 -0.49
C ILE A 62 -6.43 -3.51 0.37
N LEU A 63 -6.93 -3.20 1.57
CA LEU A 63 -7.45 -4.19 2.52
C LEU A 63 -8.70 -4.92 2.00
N SER A 64 -9.39 -4.37 0.98
CA SER A 64 -10.48 -5.09 0.30
C SER A 64 -10.02 -6.34 -0.45
N VAL A 65 -8.72 -6.46 -0.78
CA VAL A 65 -8.15 -7.60 -1.53
C VAL A 65 -6.88 -8.19 -0.91
N TYR A 66 -6.24 -7.48 0.01
CA TYR A 66 -4.96 -7.87 0.62
C TYR A 66 -5.18 -8.33 2.06
N PRO A 67 -5.05 -9.63 2.36
CA PRO A 67 -5.19 -10.13 3.72
C PRO A 67 -3.95 -9.76 4.56
N LEU A 68 -4.19 -9.30 5.78
CA LEU A 68 -3.12 -9.06 6.76
C LEU A 68 -2.61 -10.38 7.35
N ASP A 69 -1.34 -10.37 7.76
CA ASP A 69 -0.70 -11.54 8.34
C ASP A 69 -1.25 -11.83 9.76
N SER A 70 -1.92 -12.97 9.91
CA SER A 70 -2.49 -13.42 11.19
C SER A 70 -1.48 -14.14 12.10
N PHE A 71 -0.25 -14.40 11.62
CA PHE A 71 0.79 -15.10 12.38
C PHE A 71 1.65 -14.16 13.21
N VAL A 72 1.50 -12.84 13.03
CA VAL A 72 2.21 -11.82 13.80
C VAL A 72 1.24 -11.02 14.68
N PRO A 73 1.67 -10.58 15.88
CA PRO A 73 0.81 -9.78 16.76
C PRO A 73 0.42 -8.42 16.19
N GLU A 74 1.30 -7.81 15.40
CA GLU A 74 1.13 -6.46 14.86
C GLU A 74 1.47 -6.47 13.35
N PRO A 75 0.50 -6.81 12.48
CA PRO A 75 0.71 -6.84 11.02
C PRO A 75 0.61 -5.45 10.36
N VAL A 76 0.29 -4.42 11.14
CA VAL A 76 0.16 -3.04 10.67
C VAL A 76 0.89 -2.15 11.67
N PHE A 77 1.87 -1.42 11.16
CA PHE A 77 2.62 -0.42 11.90
C PHE A 77 2.37 0.96 11.30
N ALA A 78 2.19 1.97 12.15
CA ALA A 78 2.13 3.36 11.75
C ALA A 78 3.21 4.13 12.52
N ASP A 79 4.10 4.81 11.79
CA ASP A 79 5.11 5.64 12.43
C ASP A 79 4.43 6.79 13.19
N GLY A 80 4.75 6.91 14.48
CA GLY A 80 4.13 7.83 15.43
C GLY A 80 4.48 9.32 15.20
N GLY A 81 5.05 9.65 14.05
CA GLY A 81 5.35 11.00 13.61
C GLY A 81 4.09 11.83 13.34
N GLY A 82 3.41 12.26 14.40
CA GLY A 82 2.62 13.50 14.41
C GLY A 82 1.51 13.65 13.37
N TRP A 83 0.67 12.63 13.18
CA TRP A 83 -0.57 12.76 12.40
C TRP A 83 -1.61 13.53 13.23
N LYS A 84 -1.60 14.87 13.13
CA LYS A 84 -2.79 15.66 13.47
C LYS A 84 -3.65 15.78 12.21
N SER A 85 -4.80 15.11 12.26
CA SER A 85 -5.95 15.33 11.38
C SER A 85 -6.32 16.81 11.28
#